data_AF-W9WN34-F1
#
_entry.id   AF-W9WN34-F1
#
_cell.length_a   1.000
_cell.length_b   1.000
_cell.length_c   1.000
_cell.angle_alpha   90.00
_cell.angle_beta   90.00
_cell.angle_gamma   90.00
#
_symmetry.space_group_name_H-M   'P 1'
#
loop_
_entity.id
_entity.type
_entity.pdbx_description
1 polymer ?
#
loop_
_entity_poly.entity_id
_entity_poly.type
_entity_poly.pdbx_seq_one_letter_code
_entity_poly.pdbx_strand_id
1 'polypeptide(L)'
;MDQSQAKALASIQPFIHLATTTKTPSPRLIAELIKGAISAPGAYIFTELLQLPVVQGLRATESEPWLTLLEIFSWGTYEEYKANPSLPPLDEAQTFKLRQLSLLTLASPFAPTTKNTTANTLTYNGLLSSLLLSAPQELESLITQSIYSGLLTARLSPTSSPPTVHITSVAPLRDLRPQSLPALLQILQTWESRCFSVVSDLEAQITAIRATAQQRAVRERKRQNEVDSLVLSNDKHLTSNDNGVLSDVKGGNARPGRSSGSGAGQRPPSKRDLDQQMEGEGDDEDDEYDEGRMDVDEGIGEGTGGFIGSGSRGGGSGGSRGAKRNRGRGSK
;
A
#
# COMPACT_ATOMS: atom_id res chain seq x y z
N MET A 1 -3.76 -24.94 -10.46
CA MET A 1 -4.70 -24.44 -11.49
C MET A 1 -5.90 -23.91 -10.75
N ASP A 2 -6.24 -22.64 -10.93
CA ASP A 2 -7.30 -21.99 -10.16
C ASP A 2 -8.66 -22.64 -10.49
N GLN A 3 -9.54 -22.83 -9.50
CA GLN A 3 -10.80 -23.59 -9.70
C GLN A 3 -11.71 -22.92 -10.74
N SER A 4 -11.65 -21.60 -10.82
CA SER A 4 -12.35 -20.77 -11.80
C SER A 4 -11.85 -21.02 -13.22
N GLN A 5 -10.53 -21.17 -13.40
CA GLN A 5 -9.89 -21.43 -14.69
C GLN A 5 -10.23 -22.84 -15.20
N ALA A 6 -10.19 -23.85 -14.33
CA ALA A 6 -10.58 -25.21 -14.68
C ALA A 6 -12.05 -25.28 -15.14
N LYS A 7 -12.94 -24.54 -14.47
CA LYS A 7 -14.35 -24.44 -14.87
C LYS A 7 -14.51 -23.76 -16.23
N ALA A 8 -13.79 -22.68 -16.48
CA ALA A 8 -13.83 -21.99 -17.78
C ALA A 8 -13.32 -22.87 -18.93
N LEU A 9 -12.25 -23.63 -18.70
CA LEU A 9 -11.74 -24.61 -19.66
C LEU A 9 -12.73 -25.75 -19.91
N ALA A 10 -13.37 -26.27 -18.85
CA ALA A 10 -14.41 -27.29 -18.98
C ALA A 10 -15.61 -26.78 -19.79
N SER A 11 -15.98 -25.50 -19.66
CA SER A 11 -17.06 -24.89 -20.45
C SER A 11 -16.75 -24.78 -21.94
N ILE A 12 -15.47 -24.63 -22.34
CA ILE A 12 -15.10 -24.51 -23.76
C ILE A 12 -14.78 -25.85 -24.42
N GLN A 13 -14.43 -26.87 -23.63
CA GLN A 13 -14.05 -28.21 -24.10
C GLN A 13 -15.06 -28.85 -25.09
N PRO A 14 -16.39 -28.75 -24.93
CA PRO A 14 -17.34 -29.31 -25.89
C PRO A 14 -17.19 -28.70 -27.29
N PHE A 15 -16.92 -27.40 -27.38
CA PHE A 15 -16.74 -26.71 -28.66
C PHE A 15 -15.44 -27.14 -29.34
N ILE A 16 -14.36 -27.30 -28.56
CA ILE A 16 -13.08 -27.82 -29.06
C ILE A 16 -13.26 -29.25 -29.59
N HIS A 17 -13.96 -30.11 -28.84
CA HIS A 17 -14.21 -31.48 -29.27
C HIS A 17 -15.02 -31.57 -30.57
N LEU A 18 -16.03 -30.72 -30.73
CA LEU A 18 -16.77 -30.62 -31.98
C LEU A 18 -15.89 -30.14 -33.15
N ALA A 19 -15.05 -29.12 -32.92
CA ALA A 19 -14.13 -28.62 -33.94
C ALA A 19 -13.10 -29.66 -34.39
N THR A 20 -12.64 -30.53 -33.50
CA THR A 20 -11.60 -31.53 -33.81
C THR A 20 -12.17 -32.84 -34.37
N THR A 21 -13.36 -33.24 -33.95
CA THR A 21 -13.99 -34.51 -34.38
C THR A 21 -14.70 -34.39 -35.73
N THR A 22 -15.11 -33.18 -36.13
CA THR A 22 -15.74 -32.96 -37.42
C THR A 22 -14.73 -33.08 -38.56
N LYS A 23 -14.87 -34.15 -39.35
CA LYS A 23 -14.08 -34.36 -40.57
C LYS A 23 -14.56 -33.34 -41.61
N THR A 24 -13.70 -32.40 -41.99
CA THR A 24 -13.97 -31.26 -42.90
C THR A 24 -15.07 -30.29 -42.43
N PRO A 25 -14.81 -29.45 -41.42
CA PRO A 25 -15.78 -28.45 -40.98
C PRO A 25 -15.96 -27.36 -42.06
N SER A 26 -17.22 -27.04 -42.40
CA SER A 26 -17.51 -25.92 -43.29
C SER A 26 -17.26 -24.59 -42.56
N PRO A 27 -16.87 -23.50 -43.26
CA PRO A 27 -16.65 -22.18 -42.64
C PRO A 27 -17.88 -21.65 -41.88
N ARG A 28 -19.08 -22.07 -42.28
CA ARG A 28 -20.35 -21.72 -41.61
C ARG A 28 -20.53 -22.48 -40.29
N LEU A 29 -20.17 -23.76 -40.25
CA LEU A 29 -20.22 -24.56 -39.02
C LEU A 29 -19.29 -23.98 -37.96
N ILE A 30 -18.09 -23.56 -38.36
CA ILE A 30 -17.11 -22.95 -37.44
C ILE A 30 -17.61 -21.59 -36.93
N ALA A 31 -18.24 -20.78 -37.79
CA ALA A 31 -18.87 -19.53 -37.35
C ALA A 31 -19.97 -19.77 -36.30
N GLU A 32 -20.85 -20.77 -36.51
CA GLU A 32 -21.86 -21.14 -35.51
C GLU A 32 -21.24 -21.69 -34.22
N LEU A 33 -20.14 -22.43 -34.33
CA LEU A 33 -19.38 -22.90 -33.16
C LEU A 33 -18.80 -21.73 -32.37
N ILE A 34 -18.20 -20.75 -33.04
CA ILE A 34 -17.67 -19.52 -32.42
C ILE A 34 -18.81 -18.78 -31.73
N LYS A 35 -19.93 -18.57 -32.42
CA LYS A 35 -21.14 -17.92 -31.88
C LYS A 35 -21.65 -18.64 -30.63
N GLY A 36 -21.67 -19.98 -30.63
CA GLY A 36 -22.03 -20.79 -29.47
C GLY A 36 -21.03 -20.65 -28.32
N ALA A 37 -19.72 -20.67 -28.61
CA ALA A 37 -18.66 -20.55 -27.62
C ALA A 37 -18.67 -19.17 -26.92
N ILE A 38 -18.82 -18.08 -27.69
CA ILE A 38 -18.88 -16.74 -27.11
C ILE A 38 -20.15 -16.53 -26.28
N SER A 39 -21.27 -17.18 -26.61
CA SER A 39 -22.51 -17.13 -25.81
C SER A 39 -22.50 -18.06 -24.59
N ALA A 40 -21.62 -19.06 -24.53
CA ALA A 40 -21.66 -20.06 -23.47
C ALA A 40 -21.33 -19.47 -22.08
N PRO A 41 -22.14 -19.71 -21.04
CA PRO A 41 -21.86 -19.22 -19.70
C PRO A 41 -20.61 -19.89 -19.13
N GLY A 42 -19.73 -19.11 -18.51
CA GLY A 42 -18.48 -19.61 -17.90
C GLY A 42 -17.30 -19.76 -18.87
N ALA A 43 -17.52 -19.76 -20.18
CA ALA A 43 -16.44 -19.81 -21.16
C ALA A 43 -15.81 -18.42 -21.35
N TYR A 44 -14.76 -18.09 -20.62
CA TYR A 44 -14.06 -16.78 -20.76
C TYR A 44 -12.68 -16.89 -21.43
N ILE A 45 -12.17 -18.11 -21.56
CA ILE A 45 -10.87 -18.43 -22.14
C ILE A 45 -11.14 -19.03 -23.53
N PHE A 46 -10.65 -18.37 -24.57
CA PHE A 46 -10.86 -18.73 -25.97
C PHE A 46 -9.56 -19.06 -26.71
N THR A 47 -8.40 -18.89 -26.09
CA THR A 47 -7.08 -19.23 -26.64
C THR A 47 -7.01 -20.63 -27.24
N GLU A 48 -7.50 -21.64 -26.52
CA GLU A 48 -7.51 -23.02 -26.98
C GLU A 48 -8.34 -23.21 -28.26
N LEU A 49 -9.50 -22.55 -28.35
CA LEU A 49 -10.34 -22.57 -29.55
C LEU A 49 -9.67 -21.84 -30.71
N LEU A 50 -9.04 -20.70 -30.42
CA LEU A 50 -8.36 -19.88 -31.41
C LEU A 50 -7.10 -20.55 -31.98
N GLN A 51 -6.39 -21.37 -31.19
CA GLN A 51 -5.20 -22.08 -31.64
C GLN A 51 -5.51 -23.22 -32.63
N LEU A 52 -6.77 -23.66 -32.72
CA LEU A 52 -7.14 -24.73 -33.63
C LEU A 52 -6.91 -24.34 -35.10
N PRO A 53 -6.27 -25.21 -35.91
CA PRO A 53 -5.98 -24.91 -37.31
C PRO A 53 -7.25 -24.76 -38.14
N VAL A 54 -8.33 -25.45 -37.78
CA VAL A 54 -9.64 -25.30 -38.43
C VAL A 54 -10.22 -23.88 -38.24
N VAL A 55 -10.03 -23.29 -37.06
CA VAL A 55 -10.47 -21.92 -36.77
C VAL A 55 -9.57 -20.92 -37.50
N GLN A 56 -8.27 -21.12 -37.48
CA GLN A 56 -7.32 -20.28 -38.22
C GLN A 56 -7.52 -20.34 -39.75
N GLY A 57 -8.05 -21.45 -40.27
CA GLY A 57 -8.44 -21.62 -41.67
C GLY A 57 -9.61 -20.74 -42.12
N LEU A 58 -10.28 -20.02 -41.20
CA LEU A 58 -11.30 -19.04 -41.56
C LEU A 58 -10.73 -17.74 -42.15
N ARG A 59 -9.42 -17.49 -42.00
CA ARG A 59 -8.77 -16.32 -42.61
C ARG A 59 -8.98 -16.34 -44.13
N ALA A 60 -9.36 -15.20 -44.72
CA ALA A 60 -9.69 -15.06 -46.14
C ALA A 60 -10.96 -15.81 -46.62
N THR A 61 -11.87 -16.17 -45.71
CA THR A 61 -13.20 -16.70 -46.04
C THR A 61 -14.31 -15.69 -45.72
N GLU A 62 -15.53 -15.93 -46.21
CA GLU A 62 -16.71 -15.10 -45.87
C GLU A 62 -17.00 -15.05 -44.34
N SER A 63 -16.49 -16.03 -43.58
CA SER A 63 -16.62 -16.11 -42.12
C SER A 63 -15.46 -15.48 -41.34
N GLU A 64 -14.50 -14.82 -42.01
CA GLU A 64 -13.39 -14.09 -41.35
C GLU A 64 -13.85 -13.12 -40.24
N PRO A 65 -14.97 -12.38 -40.37
CA PRO A 65 -15.45 -11.49 -39.31
C PRO A 65 -15.72 -12.20 -37.97
N TRP A 66 -16.05 -13.49 -37.98
CA TRP A 66 -16.22 -14.29 -36.76
C TRP A 66 -14.89 -14.63 -36.09
N LEU A 67 -13.81 -14.79 -36.87
CA LEU A 67 -12.47 -14.98 -36.33
C LEU A 67 -11.96 -13.71 -35.67
N THR A 68 -12.10 -12.55 -36.33
CA THR A 68 -11.75 -11.26 -35.72
C THR A 68 -12.58 -10.96 -34.48
N LEU A 69 -13.84 -11.42 -34.46
CA LEU A 69 -14.66 -11.30 -33.26
C LEU A 69 -14.14 -12.18 -32.12
N LEU A 70 -13.73 -13.42 -32.40
CA LEU A 70 -13.12 -14.30 -31.41
C LEU A 70 -11.83 -13.69 -30.84
N GLU A 71 -11.01 -13.05 -31.68
CA GLU A 71 -9.80 -12.31 -31.27
C GLU A 71 -10.12 -11.12 -30.34
N ILE A 72 -11.24 -10.44 -30.56
CA ILE A 72 -11.70 -9.37 -29.66
C ILE A 72 -12.19 -9.95 -28.33
N PHE A 73 -12.88 -11.09 -28.35
CA PHE A 73 -13.31 -11.76 -27.11
C PHE A 73 -12.14 -12.31 -26.31
N SER A 74 -11.06 -12.74 -26.94
CA SER A 74 -9.87 -13.23 -26.23
C SER A 74 -9.10 -12.08 -25.57
N TRP A 75 -8.72 -11.04 -26.33
CA TRP A 75 -7.83 -9.97 -25.82
C TRP A 75 -8.22 -8.54 -26.21
N GLY A 76 -9.35 -8.31 -26.86
CA GLY A 76 -9.84 -6.99 -27.26
C GLY A 76 -10.88 -6.36 -26.33
N THR A 77 -11.35 -5.15 -26.65
CA THR A 77 -12.33 -4.42 -25.83
C THR A 77 -13.64 -4.16 -26.57
N TYR A 78 -14.68 -3.78 -25.82
CA TYR A 78 -15.96 -3.37 -26.38
C TYR A 78 -15.82 -2.13 -27.30
N GLU A 79 -14.89 -1.23 -26.99
CA GLU A 79 -14.55 -0.10 -27.87
C GLU A 79 -13.97 -0.58 -29.20
N GLU A 80 -13.05 -1.56 -29.19
CA GLU A 80 -12.49 -2.14 -30.41
C GLU A 80 -13.56 -2.84 -31.27
N TYR A 81 -14.55 -3.50 -30.65
CA TYR A 81 -15.71 -4.04 -31.37
C TYR A 81 -16.54 -2.92 -32.02
N LYS A 82 -16.83 -1.84 -31.29
CA LYS A 82 -17.62 -0.72 -31.82
C LYS A 82 -16.90 0.09 -32.89
N ALA A 83 -15.57 0.12 -32.88
CA ALA A 83 -14.77 0.77 -33.90
C ALA A 83 -14.80 0.03 -35.25
N ASN A 84 -15.15 -1.27 -35.26
CA ASN A 84 -15.13 -2.12 -36.45
C ASN A 84 -16.56 -2.47 -36.91
N PRO A 85 -17.17 -1.69 -37.83
CA PRO A 85 -18.54 -1.91 -38.28
C PRO A 85 -18.71 -3.14 -39.19
N SER A 86 -17.62 -3.78 -39.62
CA SER A 86 -17.62 -4.98 -40.45
C SER A 86 -17.91 -6.28 -39.68
N LEU A 87 -18.02 -6.20 -38.35
CA LEU A 87 -18.23 -7.37 -37.50
C LEU A 87 -19.70 -7.80 -37.44
N PRO A 88 -19.99 -9.09 -37.21
CA PRO A 88 -21.36 -9.58 -37.05
C PRO A 88 -22.05 -8.95 -35.83
N PRO A 89 -23.37 -8.74 -35.87
CA PRO A 89 -24.10 -8.18 -34.74
C PRO A 89 -24.09 -9.16 -33.56
N LEU A 90 -23.79 -8.62 -32.37
CA LEU A 90 -23.80 -9.38 -31.12
C LEU A 90 -25.21 -9.49 -30.54
N ASP A 91 -25.47 -10.64 -29.95
CA ASP A 91 -26.61 -10.85 -29.06
C ASP A 91 -26.44 -10.10 -27.73
N GLU A 92 -27.52 -9.93 -26.97
CA GLU A 92 -27.49 -9.24 -25.67
C GLU A 92 -26.55 -9.97 -24.69
N ALA A 93 -26.61 -11.30 -24.63
CA ALA A 93 -25.74 -12.11 -23.79
C ALA A 93 -24.26 -11.98 -24.18
N GLN A 94 -23.97 -11.89 -25.48
CA GLN A 94 -22.61 -11.74 -26.00
C GLN A 94 -22.07 -10.33 -25.73
N THR A 95 -22.90 -9.31 -25.91
CA THR A 95 -22.57 -7.91 -25.59
C THR A 95 -22.27 -7.75 -24.11
N PHE A 96 -23.09 -8.35 -23.25
CA PHE A 96 -22.89 -8.36 -21.81
C PHE A 96 -21.54 -8.99 -21.45
N LYS A 97 -21.23 -10.16 -22.02
CA LYS A 97 -19.97 -10.86 -21.78
C LYS A 97 -18.75 -10.08 -22.26
N LEU A 98 -18.83 -9.45 -23.43
CA LEU A 98 -17.75 -8.61 -23.94
C LEU A 98 -17.51 -7.39 -23.04
N ARG A 99 -18.57 -6.81 -22.47
CA ARG A 99 -18.44 -5.76 -21.45
C ARG A 99 -17.79 -6.28 -20.17
N GLN A 100 -18.15 -7.48 -19.69
CA GLN A 100 -17.47 -8.11 -18.55
C GLN A 100 -15.97 -8.32 -18.82
N LEU A 101 -15.63 -8.87 -19.97
CA LEU A 101 -14.23 -9.09 -20.38
C LEU A 101 -13.47 -7.77 -20.50
N SER A 102 -14.09 -6.75 -21.09
CA SER A 102 -13.50 -5.40 -21.20
C SER A 102 -13.22 -4.81 -19.82
N LEU A 103 -14.16 -4.97 -18.89
CA LEU A 103 -13.99 -4.56 -17.50
C LEU A 103 -12.81 -5.28 -16.84
N LEU A 104 -12.59 -6.58 -17.11
CA LEU A 104 -11.40 -7.29 -16.62
C LEU A 104 -10.08 -6.73 -17.18
N THR A 105 -10.08 -6.22 -18.42
CA THR A 105 -8.90 -5.54 -18.97
C THR A 105 -8.66 -4.22 -18.33
N LEU A 106 -9.69 -3.41 -18.13
CA LEU A 106 -9.56 -2.13 -17.44
C LEU A 106 -9.17 -2.30 -15.97
N ALA A 107 -9.61 -3.40 -15.35
CA ALA A 107 -9.25 -3.80 -14.00
C ALA A 107 -7.82 -4.36 -13.88
N SER A 108 -7.24 -4.82 -14.99
CA SER A 108 -5.90 -5.38 -15.00
C SER A 108 -4.88 -4.27 -14.75
N PRO A 109 -3.92 -4.46 -13.82
CA PRO A 109 -2.83 -3.51 -13.62
C PRO A 109 -1.93 -3.38 -14.86
N PHE A 110 -2.10 -4.29 -15.83
CA PHE A 110 -1.37 -4.35 -17.09
C PHE A 110 -2.17 -3.85 -18.29
N ALA A 111 -3.34 -3.22 -18.06
CA ALA A 111 -4.12 -2.62 -19.14
C ALA A 111 -3.21 -1.72 -20.00
N PRO A 112 -3.21 -1.88 -21.34
CA PRO A 112 -2.41 -1.02 -22.19
C PRO A 112 -2.88 0.41 -21.97
N THR A 113 -2.00 1.22 -21.38
CA THR A 113 -2.20 2.64 -21.17
C THR A 113 -2.24 3.30 -22.55
N THR A 114 -3.44 3.46 -23.10
CA THR A 114 -3.64 4.32 -24.27
C THR A 114 -3.20 5.74 -23.87
N LYS A 115 -2.69 6.52 -24.82
CA LYS A 115 -1.95 7.79 -24.66
C LYS A 115 -2.62 8.90 -23.81
N ASN A 116 -3.78 8.67 -23.23
CA ASN A 116 -4.53 9.59 -22.36
C ASN A 116 -4.84 9.03 -20.96
N THR A 117 -4.48 7.78 -20.66
CA THR A 117 -4.86 7.12 -19.40
C THR A 117 -3.63 6.88 -18.54
N THR A 118 -2.98 7.97 -18.15
CA THR A 118 -1.99 7.96 -17.07
C THR A 118 -2.75 8.06 -15.75
N ALA A 119 -2.83 6.96 -15.01
CA ALA A 119 -3.10 6.94 -13.56
C ALA A 119 -4.46 7.49 -13.07
N ASN A 120 -5.55 7.40 -13.84
CA ASN A 120 -6.89 7.73 -13.34
C ASN A 120 -7.79 6.50 -13.27
N THR A 121 -7.65 5.81 -12.13
CA THR A 121 -8.71 5.26 -11.27
C THR A 121 -9.98 4.81 -11.99
N LEU A 122 -10.33 3.54 -11.79
CA LEU A 122 -11.63 2.88 -12.01
C LEU A 122 -12.81 3.73 -11.48
N THR A 123 -13.06 4.86 -12.12
CA THR A 123 -14.09 5.84 -11.81
C THR A 123 -15.30 5.48 -12.63
N TYR A 124 -16.47 5.82 -12.11
CA TYR A 124 -17.72 5.56 -12.84
C TYR A 124 -17.69 6.21 -14.22
N ASN A 125 -17.21 7.44 -14.36
CA ASN A 125 -17.14 8.12 -15.66
C ASN A 125 -16.20 7.43 -16.67
N GLY A 126 -15.04 6.96 -16.22
CA GLY A 126 -14.10 6.22 -17.07
C GLY A 126 -14.66 4.86 -17.51
N LEU A 127 -15.34 4.16 -16.60
CA LEU A 127 -15.98 2.88 -16.90
C LEU A 127 -17.22 3.05 -17.78
N LEU A 128 -18.04 4.08 -17.57
CA LEU A 128 -19.22 4.36 -18.38
C LEU A 128 -18.84 4.71 -19.83
N SER A 129 -17.80 5.53 -20.02
CA SER A 129 -17.32 5.90 -21.35
C SER A 129 -16.74 4.69 -22.10
N SER A 130 -15.87 3.90 -21.44
CA SER A 130 -15.21 2.74 -22.07
C SER A 130 -16.13 1.55 -22.33
N LEU A 131 -17.15 1.34 -21.49
CA LEU A 131 -18.14 0.28 -21.68
C LEU A 131 -19.36 0.74 -22.49
N LEU A 132 -19.39 2.02 -22.88
CA LEU A 132 -20.49 2.69 -23.58
C LEU A 132 -21.84 2.39 -22.89
N LEU A 133 -21.89 2.67 -21.60
CA LEU A 133 -23.07 2.52 -20.75
C LEU A 133 -23.71 3.89 -20.52
N SER A 134 -25.04 3.95 -20.61
CA SER A 134 -25.78 5.20 -20.47
C SER A 134 -26.08 5.54 -19.01
N ALA A 135 -26.22 4.51 -18.16
CA ALA A 135 -26.68 4.66 -16.78
C ALA A 135 -25.71 4.03 -15.76
N PRO A 136 -25.48 4.68 -14.61
CA PRO A 136 -24.65 4.11 -13.54
C PRO A 136 -25.24 2.83 -12.95
N GLN A 137 -26.57 2.65 -12.95
CA GLN A 137 -27.19 1.41 -12.47
C GLN A 137 -26.79 0.19 -13.32
N GLU A 138 -26.64 0.36 -14.63
CA GLU A 138 -26.21 -0.70 -15.54
C GLU A 138 -24.78 -1.14 -15.23
N LEU A 139 -23.90 -0.18 -14.88
CA LEU A 139 -22.53 -0.47 -14.46
C LEU A 139 -22.51 -1.27 -13.15
N GLU A 140 -23.31 -0.89 -12.17
CA GLU A 140 -23.40 -1.58 -10.89
C GLU A 140 -23.94 -3.01 -11.05
N SER A 141 -24.94 -3.19 -11.89
CA SER A 141 -25.48 -4.51 -12.25
C SER A 141 -24.42 -5.38 -12.93
N LEU A 142 -23.68 -4.81 -13.90
CA LEU A 142 -22.59 -5.49 -14.61
C LEU A 142 -21.48 -5.94 -13.64
N ILE A 143 -21.06 -5.07 -12.72
CA ILE A 143 -20.03 -5.38 -11.72
C ILE A 143 -20.54 -6.47 -10.78
N THR A 144 -21.77 -6.35 -10.28
CA THR A 144 -22.37 -7.33 -9.37
C THR A 144 -22.46 -8.71 -10.00
N GLN A 145 -22.92 -8.79 -11.24
CA GLN A 145 -22.97 -10.04 -11.99
C GLN A 145 -21.57 -10.60 -12.27
N SER A 146 -20.58 -9.73 -12.51
CA SER A 146 -19.19 -10.14 -12.69
C SER A 146 -18.60 -10.74 -11.40
N ILE A 147 -18.95 -10.18 -10.24
CA ILE A 147 -18.61 -10.74 -8.92
C ILE A 147 -19.28 -12.11 -8.73
N TYR A 148 -20.57 -12.26 -9.05
CA TYR A 148 -21.27 -13.54 -8.95
C TYR A 148 -20.72 -14.62 -9.88
N SER A 149 -20.23 -14.24 -11.05
CA SER A 149 -19.53 -15.16 -11.94
C SER A 149 -18.10 -15.50 -11.51
N GLY A 150 -17.60 -14.90 -10.43
CA GLY A 150 -16.24 -15.13 -9.91
C GLY A 150 -15.14 -14.52 -10.78
N LEU A 151 -15.47 -13.54 -11.62
CA LEU A 151 -14.50 -12.89 -12.51
C LEU A 151 -13.63 -11.86 -11.80
N LEU A 152 -14.19 -11.18 -10.80
CA LEU A 152 -13.51 -10.13 -10.05
C LEU A 152 -14.05 -10.04 -8.63
N THR A 153 -13.20 -9.56 -7.73
CA THR A 153 -13.59 -9.14 -6.38
C THR A 153 -13.45 -7.64 -6.30
N ALA A 154 -14.57 -6.93 -6.19
CA ALA A 154 -14.58 -5.48 -6.14
C ALA A 154 -15.56 -4.95 -5.10
N ARG A 155 -15.27 -3.75 -4.62
CA ARG A 155 -16.13 -2.96 -3.74
C ARG A 155 -16.53 -1.68 -4.46
N LEU A 156 -17.83 -1.49 -4.62
CA LEU A 156 -18.40 -0.28 -5.19
C LEU A 156 -18.40 0.82 -4.12
N SER A 157 -17.93 2.01 -4.46
CA SER A 157 -17.91 3.19 -3.59
C SER A 157 -18.63 4.36 -4.27
N PRO A 158 -19.96 4.31 -4.39
CA PRO A 158 -20.75 5.34 -5.07
C PRO A 158 -20.75 6.68 -4.31
N THR A 159 -20.46 6.67 -3.01
CA THR A 159 -20.38 7.86 -2.14
C THR A 159 -19.02 8.55 -2.16
N SER A 160 -18.01 7.95 -2.79
CA SER A 160 -16.71 8.60 -2.98
C SER A 160 -16.84 9.77 -3.96
N SER A 161 -16.03 10.81 -3.77
CA SER A 161 -15.92 11.93 -4.70
C SER A 161 -14.51 11.95 -5.29
N PRO A 162 -14.29 11.48 -6.53
CA PRO A 162 -15.27 10.95 -7.49
C PRO A 162 -15.74 9.51 -7.15
N PRO A 163 -16.89 9.05 -7.70
CA PRO A 163 -17.38 7.69 -7.51
C PRO A 163 -16.41 6.68 -8.12
N THR A 164 -15.93 5.73 -7.30
CA THR A 164 -14.89 4.77 -7.67
C THR A 164 -15.31 3.33 -7.41
N VAL A 165 -14.72 2.42 -8.17
CA VAL A 165 -14.79 0.98 -7.98
C VAL A 165 -13.42 0.52 -7.55
N HIS A 166 -13.32 -0.04 -6.34
CA HIS A 166 -12.08 -0.61 -5.84
C HIS A 166 -12.04 -2.09 -6.20
N ILE A 167 -11.11 -2.48 -7.07
CA ILE A 167 -10.94 -3.87 -7.47
C ILE A 167 -9.79 -4.46 -6.65
N THR A 168 -10.13 -5.45 -5.83
CA THR A 168 -9.18 -6.13 -4.93
C THR A 168 -8.45 -7.26 -5.64
N SER A 169 -9.16 -8.01 -6.50
CA SER A 169 -8.59 -9.12 -7.25
C SER A 169 -9.34 -9.33 -8.56
N VAL A 170 -8.61 -9.79 -9.58
CA VAL A 170 -9.13 -10.11 -10.92
C VAL A 170 -8.79 -11.56 -11.20
N ALA A 171 -9.78 -12.36 -11.58
CA ALA A 171 -9.54 -13.75 -11.93
C ALA A 171 -8.75 -13.83 -13.26
N PRO A 172 -7.78 -14.76 -13.39
CA PRO A 172 -6.95 -14.92 -14.59
C PRO A 172 -7.73 -15.69 -15.69
N LEU A 173 -8.92 -15.19 -16.03
CA LEU A 173 -9.86 -15.83 -16.95
C LEU A 173 -9.90 -15.18 -18.33
N ARG A 174 -9.01 -14.20 -18.57
CA ARG A 174 -8.91 -13.51 -19.84
C ARG A 174 -7.64 -13.93 -20.58
N ASP A 175 -7.76 -14.08 -21.89
CA ASP A 175 -6.64 -14.50 -22.73
C ASP A 175 -5.59 -13.40 -22.90
N LEU A 176 -4.35 -13.86 -23.12
CA LEU A 176 -3.22 -13.00 -23.41
C LEU A 176 -3.16 -12.69 -24.90
N ARG A 177 -2.89 -11.42 -25.23
CA ARG A 177 -2.60 -11.02 -26.62
C ARG A 177 -1.32 -11.72 -27.08
N PRO A 178 -1.24 -12.23 -28.32
CA PRO A 178 0.03 -12.67 -28.86
C PRO A 178 1.07 -11.52 -28.74
N GLN A 179 2.32 -11.85 -28.39
CA GLN A 179 3.40 -10.89 -28.10
C GLN A 179 3.29 -10.06 -26.79
N SER A 180 2.41 -10.40 -25.85
CA SER A 180 2.34 -9.73 -24.53
C SER A 180 3.41 -10.18 -23.51
N LEU A 181 4.07 -11.32 -23.75
CA LEU A 181 5.06 -11.92 -22.83
C LEU A 181 6.23 -10.97 -22.52
N PRO A 182 6.90 -10.32 -23.50
CA PRO A 182 8.03 -9.43 -23.22
C PRO A 182 7.64 -8.26 -22.31
N ALA A 183 6.45 -7.68 -22.50
CA ALA A 183 5.95 -6.61 -21.64
C ALA A 183 5.72 -7.11 -20.20
N LEU A 184 5.13 -8.29 -20.02
CA LEU A 184 4.94 -8.90 -18.71
C LEU A 184 6.28 -9.16 -18.00
N LEU A 185 7.27 -9.68 -18.73
CA LEU A 185 8.62 -9.89 -18.21
C LEU A 185 9.26 -8.58 -17.74
N GLN A 186 9.18 -7.52 -18.55
CA GLN A 186 9.72 -6.21 -18.18
C GLN A 186 9.08 -5.64 -16.91
N ILE A 187 7.77 -5.85 -16.71
CA ILE A 187 7.08 -5.38 -15.52
C ILE A 187 7.51 -6.16 -14.28
N LEU A 188 7.66 -7.48 -14.38
CA LEU A 188 8.19 -8.30 -13.29
C LEU A 188 9.63 -7.90 -12.92
N GLN A 189 10.50 -7.67 -13.91
CA GLN A 189 11.87 -7.19 -13.69
C GLN A 189 11.90 -5.80 -13.03
N THR A 190 11.00 -4.90 -13.44
CA THR A 190 10.88 -3.58 -12.83
C THR A 190 10.42 -3.70 -11.37
N TRP A 191 9.49 -4.61 -11.09
CA TRP A 191 9.01 -4.86 -9.74
C TRP A 191 10.10 -5.48 -8.85
N GLU A 192 10.83 -6.48 -9.35
CA GLU A 192 12.00 -7.07 -8.68
C GLU A 192 13.05 -6.02 -8.34
N SER A 193 13.42 -5.18 -9.31
CA SER A 193 14.39 -4.10 -9.11
C SER A 193 13.93 -3.10 -8.04
N ARG A 194 12.64 -2.77 -7.99
CA ARG A 194 12.07 -1.91 -6.94
C ARG A 194 12.13 -2.57 -5.56
N CYS A 195 11.79 -3.86 -5.46
CA CYS A 195 11.90 -4.60 -4.21
C CYS A 195 13.36 -4.63 -3.72
N PHE A 196 14.32 -4.88 -4.62
CA PHE A 196 15.74 -4.84 -4.30
C PHE A 196 16.20 -3.45 -3.82
N SER A 197 15.79 -2.38 -4.51
CA SER A 197 16.10 -1.00 -4.10
C SER A 197 15.56 -0.69 -2.70
N VAL A 198 14.31 -1.04 -2.41
CA VAL A 198 13.70 -0.78 -1.09
C VAL A 198 14.42 -1.56 0.01
N VAL A 199 14.78 -2.82 -0.24
CA VAL A 199 15.55 -3.62 0.72
C VAL A 199 16.92 -3.01 0.96
N SER A 200 17.64 -2.63 -0.09
CA SER A 200 18.96 -1.98 0.03
C SER A 200 18.87 -0.63 0.77
N ASP A 201 17.85 0.17 0.51
CA ASP A 201 17.61 1.44 1.21
C ASP A 201 17.32 1.22 2.69
N LEU A 202 16.56 0.18 3.05
CA LEU A 202 16.30 -0.19 4.44
C LEU A 202 17.57 -0.68 5.16
N GLU A 203 18.40 -1.49 4.50
CA GLU A 203 19.69 -1.91 5.03
C GLU A 203 20.64 -0.73 5.26
N ALA A 204 20.68 0.23 4.33
CA ALA A 204 21.43 1.47 4.48
C ALA A 204 20.91 2.32 5.65
N GLN A 205 19.59 2.42 5.85
CA GLN A 205 19.01 3.11 6.99
C GLN A 205 19.34 2.41 8.32
N ILE A 206 19.29 1.07 8.38
CA ILE A 206 19.65 0.30 9.58
C ILE A 206 21.12 0.53 9.95
N THR A 207 22.02 0.47 8.97
CA THR A 207 23.46 0.70 9.22
C THR A 207 23.74 2.14 9.65
N ALA A 208 23.06 3.14 9.07
CA ALA A 208 23.18 4.53 9.48
C ALA A 208 22.67 4.77 10.92
N ILE A 209 21.55 4.14 11.30
CA ILE A 209 21.01 4.21 12.67
C ILE A 209 21.98 3.54 13.65
N ARG A 210 22.49 2.35 13.33
CA ARG A 210 23.49 1.64 14.16
C ARG A 210 24.77 2.45 14.33
N ALA A 211 25.30 3.05 13.26
CA ALA A 211 26.48 3.91 13.33
C ALA A 211 26.23 5.16 14.18
N THR A 212 25.06 5.79 14.03
CA THR A 212 24.66 6.95 14.83
C THR A 212 24.52 6.59 16.32
N ALA A 213 23.92 5.44 16.62
CA ALA A 213 23.80 4.92 17.99
C ALA A 213 25.18 4.64 18.61
N GLN A 214 26.09 4.00 17.86
CA GLN A 214 27.47 3.77 18.31
C GLN A 214 28.21 5.09 18.56
N GLN A 215 28.10 6.08 17.68
CA GLN A 215 28.70 7.39 17.89
C GLN A 215 28.15 8.10 19.13
N ARG A 216 26.84 7.98 19.39
CA ARG A 216 26.21 8.51 20.60
C ARG A 216 26.74 7.80 21.85
N ALA A 217 26.82 6.46 21.84
CA ALA A 217 27.35 5.69 22.96
C ALA A 217 28.82 6.03 23.26
N VAL A 218 29.66 6.19 22.23
CA VAL A 218 31.07 6.61 22.40
C VAL A 218 31.17 8.04 22.94
N ARG A 219 30.34 8.97 22.44
CA ARG A 219 30.31 10.35 22.93
C ARG A 219 29.87 10.40 24.39
N GLU A 220 28.85 9.63 24.73
CA GLU A 220 28.32 9.54 26.09
C GLU A 220 29.35 8.94 27.05
N ARG A 221 30.05 7.87 26.63
CA ARG A 221 31.16 7.30 27.42
C ARG A 221 32.29 8.29 27.65
N LYS A 222 32.67 9.08 26.62
CA LYS A 222 33.68 10.14 26.78
C LYS A 222 33.21 11.21 27.77
N ARG A 223 31.97 11.67 27.64
CA ARG A 223 31.35 12.63 28.57
C ARG A 223 31.33 12.09 29.99
N GLN A 224 30.95 10.83 30.18
CA GLN A 224 30.91 10.19 31.48
C GLN A 224 32.31 10.09 32.10
N ASN A 225 33.31 9.65 31.32
CA ASN A 225 34.71 9.60 31.79
C ASN A 225 35.24 10.98 32.19
N GLU A 226 34.89 12.04 31.44
CA GLU A 226 35.25 13.42 31.79
C GLU A 226 34.59 13.84 33.11
N VAL A 227 33.29 13.59 33.27
CA VAL A 227 32.55 13.86 34.52
C VAL A 227 33.17 13.10 35.70
N ASP A 228 33.42 11.80 35.56
CA ASP A 228 34.00 10.96 36.61
C ASP A 228 35.40 11.46 37.00
N SER A 229 36.22 11.88 36.02
CA SER A 229 37.54 12.44 36.29
C SER A 229 37.48 13.76 37.08
N LEU A 230 36.49 14.61 36.80
CA LEU A 230 36.30 15.87 37.51
C LEU A 230 35.80 15.63 38.93
N VAL A 231 34.87 14.68 39.13
CA VAL A 231 34.39 14.29 40.47
C VAL A 231 35.54 13.74 41.32
N LEU A 232 36.33 12.80 40.80
CA LEU A 232 37.50 12.23 41.49
C LEU A 232 38.57 13.28 41.81
N SER A 233 38.76 14.27 40.94
CA SER A 233 39.72 15.36 41.16
C SER A 233 39.25 16.33 42.24
N ASN A 234 37.95 16.64 42.27
CA ASN A 234 37.34 17.50 43.27
C ASN A 234 37.34 16.85 44.66
N ASP A 235 37.11 15.53 44.73
CA ASP A 235 37.18 14.76 45.98
C ASP A 235 38.60 14.73 46.59
N LYS A 236 39.64 14.63 45.74
CA LYS A 236 41.05 14.73 46.19
C LYS A 236 41.37 16.09 46.81
N HIS A 237 40.80 17.17 46.29
CA HIS A 237 41.00 18.52 46.82
C HIS A 237 40.30 18.75 48.17
N LEU A 238 39.19 18.06 48.43
CA LEU A 238 38.49 18.09 49.73
C LEU A 238 39.22 17.27 50.82
N THR A 239 39.97 16.23 50.44
CA THR A 239 40.74 15.41 51.41
C THR A 239 42.12 15.97 51.76
N SER A 240 42.63 16.99 51.06
CA SER A 240 43.98 17.53 51.27
C SER A 240 44.05 18.73 52.23
N ASN A 241 42.92 19.18 52.78
CA ASN A 241 42.84 20.43 53.54
C ASN A 241 42.37 20.28 55.01
N ASP A 242 42.61 19.12 55.65
CA ASP A 242 42.44 18.99 57.10
C ASP A 242 43.77 18.71 57.79
N ASN A 243 44.52 19.79 58.02
CA ASN A 243 45.57 19.82 59.03
C ASN A 243 45.55 21.20 59.70
N GLY A 244 44.78 21.32 60.78
CA GLY A 244 45.15 22.18 61.90
C GLY A 244 44.20 23.33 62.30
N VAL A 245 43.81 23.24 63.58
CA VAL A 245 43.68 24.35 64.56
C VAL A 245 42.29 24.95 64.81
N LEU A 246 41.70 24.42 65.89
CA LEU A 246 40.87 25.04 66.92
C LEU A 246 40.90 26.59 66.99
N SER A 247 39.74 27.24 66.99
CA SER A 247 39.48 28.38 67.89
C SER A 247 37.99 28.66 68.06
N ASP A 248 37.58 28.61 69.33
CA ASP A 248 36.34 29.12 69.90
C ASP A 248 36.04 30.57 69.48
N VAL A 249 34.82 30.82 68.97
CA VAL A 249 34.12 32.09 69.21
C VAL A 249 32.64 31.82 69.50
N LYS A 250 32.27 32.35 70.66
CA LYS A 250 31.03 32.26 71.41
C LYS A 250 30.07 33.38 70.99
N GLY A 251 28.78 33.06 70.86
CA GLY A 251 27.71 33.96 71.33
C GLY A 251 26.69 34.48 70.30
N GLY A 252 25.50 33.87 70.34
CA GLY A 252 24.24 34.60 70.55
C GLY A 252 23.47 35.10 69.33
N ASN A 253 22.40 34.39 68.95
CA ASN A 253 21.04 34.90 69.17
C ASN A 253 19.98 33.84 68.86
N ALA A 254 19.10 33.61 69.83
CA ALA A 254 17.95 32.72 69.74
C ALA A 254 16.69 33.49 69.35
N ARG A 255 15.85 32.91 68.49
CA ARG A 255 14.38 32.94 68.61
C ARG A 255 13.76 31.66 68.03
N PRO A 256 12.59 31.23 68.55
CA PRO A 256 12.28 29.80 68.70
C PRO A 256 11.16 29.32 67.77
N GLY A 257 11.23 28.05 67.35
CA GLY A 257 10.16 27.32 66.67
C GLY A 257 10.10 25.87 67.18
N ARG A 258 9.01 25.56 67.88
CA ARG A 258 8.54 24.21 68.29
C ARG A 258 8.27 23.39 66.99
N SER A 259 8.42 22.07 66.86
CA SER A 259 8.28 20.96 67.80
C SER A 259 8.84 19.65 67.20
N SER A 260 9.27 18.75 68.10
CA SER A 260 9.12 17.28 68.08
C SER A 260 9.74 16.44 66.94
N GLY A 261 10.77 15.66 67.29
CA GLY A 261 11.19 14.46 66.56
C GLY A 261 12.45 13.83 67.15
N SER A 262 12.29 12.68 67.79
CA SER A 262 13.26 11.82 68.48
C SER A 262 14.71 11.72 67.96
N GLY A 263 15.64 11.59 68.91
CA GLY A 263 16.68 10.56 68.87
C GLY A 263 17.95 10.88 68.08
N ALA A 264 18.94 11.47 68.76
CA ALA A 264 20.31 11.55 68.27
C ALA A 264 21.14 10.35 68.74
N GLY A 265 21.93 9.78 67.83
CA GLY A 265 23.19 9.12 68.17
C GLY A 265 23.63 8.02 67.23
N GLN A 266 24.27 8.34 66.10
CA GLN A 266 25.56 7.74 65.69
C GLN A 266 26.11 8.35 64.39
N ARG A 267 27.43 8.53 64.38
CA ARG A 267 28.27 9.24 63.41
C ARG A 267 28.37 8.46 62.09
N PRO A 268 28.68 9.10 60.94
CA PRO A 268 29.00 8.37 59.72
C PRO A 268 30.32 7.60 59.86
N PRO A 269 30.44 6.38 59.28
CA PRO A 269 31.64 5.57 59.40
C PRO A 269 32.79 6.11 58.54
N SER A 270 34.00 6.00 59.07
CA SER A 270 35.26 6.34 58.41
C SER A 270 35.71 5.26 57.42
N LYS A 271 36.45 5.70 56.40
CA LYS A 271 37.02 5.04 55.21
C LYS A 271 37.88 3.76 55.40
N ARG A 272 37.65 2.93 56.43
CA ARG A 272 38.38 1.67 56.66
C ARG A 272 37.54 0.40 56.56
N ASP A 273 36.22 0.51 56.34
CA ASP A 273 35.31 -0.65 56.26
C ASP A 273 34.94 -1.09 54.83
N LEU A 274 35.46 -0.44 53.78
CA LEU A 274 35.14 -0.82 52.39
C LEU A 274 36.14 -1.78 51.72
N ASP A 275 37.32 -2.01 52.34
CA ASP A 275 38.39 -2.84 51.76
C ASP A 275 38.22 -4.34 52.03
N GLN A 276 37.12 -4.77 52.65
CA GLN A 276 36.98 -6.15 53.15
C GLN A 276 35.97 -7.02 52.39
N GLN A 277 35.52 -6.59 51.20
CA GLN A 277 34.68 -7.42 50.33
C GLN A 277 35.23 -7.58 48.89
N MET A 278 36.51 -7.30 48.70
CA MET A 278 37.18 -7.51 47.41
C MET A 278 38.25 -8.60 47.53
N GLU A 279 37.85 -9.85 47.80
CA GLU A 279 38.70 -11.03 47.58
C GLU A 279 37.87 -12.24 47.11
N GLY A 280 38.26 -12.82 45.97
CA GLY A 280 37.71 -14.05 45.37
C GLY A 280 37.44 -13.86 43.87
N GLU A 281 38.44 -14.04 42.99
CA GLU A 281 38.62 -15.24 42.14
C GLU A 281 37.43 -15.42 41.19
N GLY A 282 37.52 -15.19 39.87
CA GLY A 282 38.37 -15.89 38.91
C GLY A 282 37.43 -16.58 37.90
N ASP A 283 37.62 -16.31 36.61
CA ASP A 283 37.00 -16.89 35.38
C ASP A 283 35.79 -17.84 35.51
N ASP A 284 34.71 -17.52 34.80
CA ASP A 284 34.06 -18.46 33.87
C ASP A 284 33.20 -17.69 32.84
N GLU A 285 33.36 -18.06 31.58
CA GLU A 285 32.53 -17.69 30.44
C GLU A 285 31.10 -18.24 30.65
N ASP A 286 30.07 -17.44 30.38
CA ASP A 286 28.79 -17.94 29.86
C ASP A 286 27.99 -16.80 29.18
N ASP A 287 27.68 -17.02 27.90
CA ASP A 287 26.75 -16.24 27.10
C ASP A 287 25.33 -16.39 27.65
N GLU A 288 24.72 -15.31 28.18
CA GLU A 288 23.27 -15.28 28.36
C GLU A 288 22.69 -13.90 28.03
N TYR A 289 21.74 -13.93 27.08
CA TYR A 289 20.95 -12.81 26.61
C TYR A 289 20.12 -12.26 27.77
N ASP A 290 20.40 -11.04 28.23
CA ASP A 290 19.44 -10.29 29.04
C ASP A 290 19.00 -9.03 28.30
N GLU A 291 17.69 -8.97 28.10
CA GLU A 291 16.96 -7.92 27.42
C GLU A 291 17.17 -6.60 28.18
N GLY A 292 18.00 -5.73 27.60
CA GLY A 292 18.15 -4.36 28.06
C GLY A 292 16.80 -3.66 28.06
N ARG A 293 16.18 -3.61 29.25
CA ARG A 293 15.05 -2.73 29.58
C ARG A 293 15.42 -1.33 29.14
N MET A 294 14.71 -0.84 28.13
CA MET A 294 14.77 0.54 27.70
C MET A 294 14.15 1.40 28.81
N ASP A 295 14.99 2.07 29.61
CA ASP A 295 14.53 3.17 30.45
C ASP A 295 14.15 4.34 29.54
N VAL A 296 12.87 4.40 29.21
CA VAL A 296 12.21 5.53 28.57
C VAL A 296 12.03 6.58 29.65
N ASP A 297 12.87 7.62 29.64
CA ASP A 297 12.71 8.78 30.54
C ASP A 297 11.44 9.55 30.18
N GLU A 298 10.45 9.45 31.06
CA GLU A 298 9.13 10.04 30.98
C GLU A 298 9.18 11.50 31.46
N GLY A 299 9.36 12.41 30.52
CA GLY A 299 9.22 13.85 30.75
C GLY A 299 7.77 14.21 31.09
N ILE A 300 7.52 14.47 32.38
CA ILE A 300 6.31 15.11 32.91
C ILE A 300 6.05 16.44 32.19
N GLY A 301 4.98 16.46 31.40
CA GLY A 301 4.29 17.66 30.92
C GLY A 301 2.93 17.75 31.60
N GLU A 302 2.81 18.70 32.52
CA GLU A 302 1.57 19.02 33.23
C GLU A 302 0.57 19.69 32.27
N GLY A 303 -0.65 19.14 32.13
CA GLY A 303 -1.68 19.73 31.28
C GLY A 303 -2.85 18.80 30.95
N THR A 304 -3.61 18.42 31.98
CA THR A 304 -4.84 17.61 31.90
C THR A 304 -5.87 18.15 30.90
N GLY A 305 -6.30 17.28 29.97
CA GLY A 305 -7.51 17.45 29.17
C GLY A 305 -8.72 16.75 29.80
N GLY A 306 -9.91 17.29 29.55
CA GLY A 306 -11.18 16.71 29.98
C GLY A 306 -12.41 17.36 29.33
N PHE A 307 -12.65 16.99 28.08
CA PHE A 307 -13.90 16.95 27.27
C PHE A 307 -15.19 17.70 27.69
N ILE A 308 -15.86 18.33 26.70
CA ILE A 308 -17.22 17.97 26.19
C ILE A 308 -17.57 18.79 24.93
N GLY A 309 -18.04 18.11 23.88
CA GLY A 309 -19.33 18.44 23.23
C GLY A 309 -19.42 19.40 22.03
N SER A 310 -19.60 18.79 20.85
CA SER A 310 -20.53 19.19 19.77
C SER A 310 -20.21 20.43 18.91
N GLY A 311 -20.59 20.34 17.63
CA GLY A 311 -20.97 21.53 16.86
C GLY A 311 -20.25 21.72 15.52
N SER A 312 -20.78 21.05 14.49
CA SER A 312 -20.64 21.44 13.09
C SER A 312 -21.04 22.92 12.88
N ARG A 313 -20.24 23.68 12.10
CA ARG A 313 -20.69 24.49 10.94
C ARG A 313 -19.71 25.62 10.57
N GLY A 314 -19.47 25.73 9.26
CA GLY A 314 -19.68 27.00 8.57
C GLY A 314 -18.48 27.91 8.40
N GLY A 315 -17.69 27.66 7.35
CA GLY A 315 -16.96 28.73 6.68
C GLY A 315 -17.94 29.61 5.90
N GLY A 316 -17.78 30.93 6.02
CA GLY A 316 -18.48 31.88 5.17
C GLY A 316 -18.52 33.32 5.69
N SER A 317 -17.97 34.22 4.86
CA SER A 317 -18.42 35.61 4.60
C SER A 317 -17.82 36.80 5.38
N GLY A 318 -17.24 37.71 4.58
CA GLY A 318 -17.46 39.17 4.65
C GLY A 318 -16.33 39.96 5.33
N GLY A 319 -15.62 40.92 4.72
CA GLY A 319 -15.94 41.78 3.59
C GLY A 319 -16.21 43.22 4.07
N SER A 320 -15.22 44.11 3.98
CA SER A 320 -15.28 45.59 4.13
C SER A 320 -13.84 46.12 4.22
N ARG A 321 -13.30 47.12 3.51
CA ARG A 321 -13.77 48.30 2.74
C ARG A 321 -12.67 48.59 1.69
N GLY A 322 -12.90 48.94 0.43
CA GLY A 322 -13.65 50.10 -0.06
C GLY A 322 -12.69 51.15 -0.64
N ALA A 323 -12.05 50.88 -1.78
CA ALA A 323 -11.18 51.82 -2.49
C ALA A 323 -11.98 52.71 -3.47
N LYS A 324 -11.77 54.03 -3.36
CA LYS A 324 -12.49 55.09 -4.09
C LYS A 324 -12.24 55.04 -5.59
N ARG A 325 -13.33 55.10 -6.36
CA ARG A 325 -13.36 55.21 -7.82
C ARG A 325 -12.99 56.63 -8.26
N ASN A 326 -12.03 56.71 -9.18
CA ASN A 326 -11.68 57.86 -9.99
C ASN A 326 -12.78 58.07 -11.07
N ARG A 327 -13.44 59.23 -11.09
CA ARG A 327 -14.37 59.64 -12.14
C ARG A 327 -13.67 60.65 -13.05
N GLY A 328 -13.47 60.24 -14.32
CA GLY A 328 -13.05 61.13 -15.39
C GLY A 328 -14.13 62.18 -15.72
N ARG A 329 -13.67 63.40 -15.97
CA ARG A 329 -14.40 64.52 -16.57
C ARG A 329 -14.51 64.34 -18.10
N GLY A 330 -15.58 64.85 -18.69
CA GLY A 330 -15.56 65.32 -20.08
C GLY A 330 -16.92 65.41 -20.78
N SER A 331 -17.33 66.64 -21.12
CA SER A 331 -18.47 67.10 -21.96
C SER A 331 -19.83 67.21 -21.25
N LYS A 332 -20.53 68.34 -21.20
CA LYS A 332 -20.44 69.67 -21.85
C LYS A 332 -20.77 70.75 -20.81
#